data_AF-A0A4Q5QPY6-F1
#
_entry.id   AF-A0A4Q5QPY6-F1
#
_cell.length_a   1.000
_cell.length_b   1.000
_cell.length_c   1.000
_cell.angle_alpha   90.00
_cell.angle_beta   90.00
_cell.angle_gamma   90.00
#
_symmetry.space_group_name_H-M   'P 1'
#
loop_
_entity.id
_entity.type
_entity.pdbx_description
1 polymer ?
#
loop_
_entity_poly.entity_id
_entity_poly.type
_entity_poly.pdbx_seq_one_letter_code
_entity_poly.pdbx_strand_id
1 'polypeptide(L)'
;MNDAICCVPVSPLRAEASHRSEIVSQQLFGEQCRVLEKTKDWIRVSCNYDQYEGWCQPYHLQMLNAALKDSVGLVREWAAFISFNGQDMHIPYGSQLPGLQNGVANWEGL
;
A
#
# COMPACT_ATOMS: atom_id res chain seq x y z
N MET A 1 7.63 13.71 7.38
CA MET A 1 7.58 12.92 6.12
C MET A 1 7.22 11.51 6.53
N ASN A 2 5.93 11.19 6.49
CA ASN A 2 5.41 9.93 7.01
C ASN A 2 4.54 9.22 5.97
N ASP A 3 4.63 9.61 4.70
CA ASP A 3 3.78 9.04 3.66
C ASP A 3 4.38 7.71 3.19
N ALA A 4 3.52 6.74 2.93
CA ALA A 4 3.88 5.40 2.52
C ALA A 4 2.83 4.84 1.55
N ILE A 5 3.21 3.80 0.81
CA ILE A 5 2.37 3.15 -0.18
C ILE A 5 2.40 1.64 0.00
N CYS A 6 1.25 0.98 -0.14
CA CYS A 6 1.17 -0.47 -0.12
C CYS A 6 1.87 -1.06 -1.36
N CYS A 7 2.92 -1.85 -1.15
CA CYS A 7 3.73 -2.44 -2.21
C CYS A 7 3.53 -3.96 -2.38
N VAL A 8 2.59 -4.54 -1.63
CA VAL A 8 2.12 -5.92 -1.78
C VAL A 8 0.71 -5.93 -2.37
N PRO A 9 0.24 -7.05 -2.96
CA PRO A 9 -1.11 -7.14 -3.53
C PRO A 9 -2.23 -6.74 -2.56
N VAL A 10 -2.17 -7.27 -1.33
CA VAL A 10 -3.11 -6.99 -0.25
C VAL A 10 -2.33 -6.98 1.06
N SER A 11 -2.38 -5.86 1.77
CA SER A 11 -1.83 -5.71 3.12
C SER A 11 -2.98 -5.72 4.14
N PRO A 12 -3.06 -6.72 5.03
CA PRO A 12 -4.06 -6.70 6.10
C PRO A 12 -3.76 -5.59 7.11
N LEU A 13 -4.79 -4.83 7.48
CA LEU A 13 -4.76 -3.91 8.61
C LEU A 13 -5.40 -4.58 9.82
N ARG A 14 -4.65 -4.67 10.92
CA ARG A 14 -5.08 -5.33 12.16
C ARG A 14 -5.46 -4.32 13.24
N ALA A 15 -6.37 -4.71 14.13
CA ALA A 15 -6.78 -3.86 15.25
C ALA A 15 -5.60 -3.54 16.20
N GLU A 16 -4.70 -4.51 16.38
CA GLU A 16 -3.54 -4.43 17.26
C GLU A 16 -2.27 -4.92 16.55
N ALA A 17 -1.11 -4.53 17.08
CA ALA A 17 0.23 -4.95 16.65
C ALA A 17 0.53 -6.42 17.03
N SER A 18 -0.28 -7.35 16.53
CA SER A 18 -0.20 -8.77 16.85
C SER A 18 -0.73 -9.64 15.72
N HIS A 19 -0.03 -10.74 15.43
CA HIS A 19 -0.49 -11.74 14.46
C HIS A 19 -1.81 -12.41 14.85
N ARG A 20 -2.16 -12.40 16.14
CA ARG A 20 -3.43 -12.94 16.66
C ARG A 20 -4.58 -11.93 16.61
N SER A 21 -4.28 -10.66 16.35
CA SER A 21 -5.28 -9.60 16.28
C SER A 21 -6.16 -9.78 15.05
N GLU A 22 -7.43 -9.40 15.17
CA GLU A 22 -8.37 -9.38 14.06
C GLU A 22 -7.88 -8.48 12.93
N ILE A 23 -8.16 -8.89 11.70
CA ILE A 23 -7.99 -8.04 10.52
C ILE A 23 -9.26 -7.20 10.41
N VAL A 24 -9.12 -5.89 10.53
CA VAL A 24 -10.22 -4.92 10.57
C VAL A 24 -10.42 -4.19 9.25
N SER A 25 -9.40 -4.16 8.41
CA SER A 25 -9.43 -3.60 7.06
C SER A 25 -8.28 -4.18 6.22
N GLN A 26 -8.12 -3.72 4.98
CA GLN A 26 -7.01 -4.07 4.11
C GLN A 26 -6.63 -2.88 3.22
N GLN A 27 -5.35 -2.76 2.90
CA GLN A 27 -4.87 -1.90 1.82
C GLN A 27 -4.62 -2.75 0.57
N LEU A 28 -4.92 -2.18 -0.59
CA LEU A 28 -4.57 -2.81 -1.87
C LEU A 28 -3.26 -2.24 -2.40
N PHE A 29 -2.61 -2.97 -3.32
CA PHE A 29 -1.43 -2.48 -4.01
C PHE A 29 -1.63 -1.05 -4.53
N GLY A 30 -0.65 -0.19 -4.30
CA GLY A 30 -0.62 1.21 -4.71
C GLY A 30 -1.43 2.17 -3.83
N GLU A 31 -2.15 1.69 -2.82
CA GLU A 31 -2.88 2.55 -1.90
C GLU A 31 -1.94 3.31 -0.98
N GLN A 32 -2.12 4.64 -0.92
CA GLN A 32 -1.31 5.53 -0.11
C GLN A 32 -1.88 5.69 1.30
N CYS A 33 -0.99 5.85 2.27
CA CYS A 33 -1.32 6.02 3.67
C CYS A 33 -0.29 6.92 4.37
N ARG A 34 -0.65 7.39 5.58
CA ARG A 34 0.27 8.06 6.48
C ARG A 34 0.65 7.13 7.62
N VAL A 35 1.95 7.01 7.88
CA VAL A 35 2.49 6.32 9.06
C VAL A 35 2.26 7.17 10.31
N LEU A 36 1.56 6.59 11.26
CA LEU A 36 1.26 7.20 12.56
C LEU A 36 2.29 6.75 13.61
N GLU A 37 2.61 5.46 13.61
CA GLU A 37 3.49 4.85 14.61
C GLU A 37 4.33 3.72 13.99
N LYS A 38 5.56 3.57 14.46
CA LYS A 38 6.44 2.45 14.09
C LYS A 38 6.96 1.78 15.36
N THR A 39 6.84 0.47 15.40
CA THR A 39 7.50 -0.40 16.38
C THR A 39 8.54 -1.26 15.68
N LYS A 40 9.13 -2.22 16.39
CA LYS A 40 10.10 -3.15 15.81
C LYS A 40 9.49 -3.99 14.67
N ASP A 41 8.29 -4.51 14.88
CA ASP A 41 7.69 -5.53 14.01
C ASP A 41 6.41 -5.05 13.30
N TRP A 42 5.90 -3.86 13.66
CA TRP A 42 4.61 -3.34 13.19
C TRP A 42 4.64 -1.84 12.90
N ILE A 43 3.81 -1.43 11.95
CA ILE A 43 3.55 -0.04 11.62
C ILE A 43 2.04 0.22 11.74
N ARG A 44 1.66 1.28 12.45
CA ARG A 44 0.28 1.79 12.43
C ARG A 44 0.18 2.87 11.37
N VAL A 45 -0.82 2.74 10.51
CA VAL A 45 -1.08 3.68 9.42
C VAL A 45 -2.50 4.23 9.49
N SER A 46 -2.73 5.36 8.84
CA SER A 46 -4.05 5.87 8.45
C SER A 46 -4.13 5.90 6.92
N CYS A 47 -5.12 5.23 6.34
CA CYS A 47 -5.33 5.20 4.89
C CYS A 47 -5.76 6.58 4.37
N ASN A 48 -5.22 7.02 3.24
CA ASN A 48 -5.57 8.34 2.71
C ASN A 48 -7.02 8.43 2.22
N TYR A 49 -7.59 7.31 1.75
CA TYR A 49 -8.92 7.26 1.14
C TYR A 49 -10.06 7.48 2.14
N ASP A 50 -10.08 6.73 3.24
CA ASP A 50 -11.17 6.72 4.22
C ASP A 50 -10.72 7.10 5.64
N GLN A 51 -9.43 7.42 5.81
CA GLN A 51 -8.81 7.71 7.11
C GLN A 51 -8.85 6.53 8.08
N TYR A 52 -9.15 5.32 7.62
CA TYR A 52 -9.20 4.14 8.48
C TYR A 52 -7.80 3.80 8.98
N GLU A 53 -7.71 3.39 10.25
CA GLU A 53 -6.44 3.09 10.89
C GLU A 53 -6.28 1.61 11.22
N GLY A 54 -5.05 1.13 11.15
CA GLY A 54 -4.71 -0.21 11.61
C GLY A 54 -3.23 -0.52 11.52
N TRP A 55 -2.88 -1.72 11.98
CA TRP A 55 -1.52 -2.22 12.06
C TRP A 55 -1.19 -3.17 10.92
N CYS A 56 -0.06 -2.94 10.25
CA CYS A 56 0.47 -3.82 9.22
C CYS A 56 1.97 -4.08 9.44
N GLN A 57 2.53 -4.97 8.62
CA GLN A 57 3.95 -5.31 8.70
C GLN A 57 4.79 -4.31 7.89
N PRO A 58 6.00 -3.94 8.36
CA PRO A 58 6.85 -2.97 7.69
C PRO A 58 7.10 -3.26 6.21
N TYR A 59 7.26 -4.53 5.83
CA TYR A 59 7.56 -4.94 4.47
C TYR A 59 6.36 -4.86 3.50
N HIS A 60 5.15 -4.59 4.01
CA HIS A 60 4.00 -4.31 3.16
C HIS A 60 3.99 -2.89 2.60
N LEU A 61 4.87 -2.02 3.12
CA LEU A 61 4.91 -0.61 2.79
C LEU A 61 6.25 -0.23 2.16
N GLN A 62 6.18 0.61 1.15
CA GLN A 62 7.31 1.41 0.69
C GLN A 62 7.15 2.84 1.22
N MET A 63 8.19 3.37 1.85
CA MET A 63 8.19 4.76 2.32
C MET A 63 8.34 5.72 1.13
N LEU A 64 7.60 6.82 1.16
CA LEU A 64 7.66 7.87 0.15
C LEU A 64 8.39 9.11 0.68
N ASN A 65 9.11 9.81 -0.19
CA ASN A 65 9.72 11.10 0.14
C ASN A 65 8.67 12.23 0.15
N ALA A 66 7.70 12.15 -0.76
CA ALA A 66 6.50 12.97 -0.81
C ALA A 66 5.29 12.14 -1.23
N ALA A 67 4.09 12.55 -0.81
CA ALA A 67 2.85 11.93 -1.27
C ALA A 67 2.75 12.00 -2.80
N LEU A 68 2.43 10.87 -3.44
CA LEU A 68 2.19 10.83 -4.88
C LEU A 68 0.84 11.50 -5.15
N LYS A 69 0.79 12.31 -6.22
CA LYS A 69 -0.50 12.85 -6.70
C LYS A 69 -1.43 11.70 -7.10
N ASP A 70 -2.73 11.99 -7.08
CA ASP A 70 -3.80 11.00 -7.29
C ASP A 70 -3.48 10.03 -8.43
N SER A 71 -3.75 8.75 -8.17
CA SER A 71 -3.49 7.66 -9.09
C SER A 71 -4.26 7.86 -10.39
N VAL A 72 -3.56 7.80 -11.53
CA VAL A 72 -4.17 7.97 -12.87
C VAL A 72 -4.84 6.67 -13.34
N GLY A 73 -4.67 5.55 -12.62
CA GLY A 73 -5.20 4.24 -13.00
C GLY A 73 -5.60 3.35 -11.83
N LEU A 74 -6.69 2.60 -12.04
CA LEU A 74 -7.20 1.55 -11.18
C LEU A 74 -7.28 0.25 -11.97
N VAL A 75 -6.98 -0.88 -11.32
CA VAL A 75 -7.25 -2.21 -11.87
C VAL A 75 -8.75 -2.44 -11.91
N ARG A 76 -9.27 -2.82 -13.08
CA ARG A 76 -10.72 -2.97 -13.32
C ARG A 76 -11.13 -4.43 -13.52
N GLU A 77 -10.17 -5.30 -13.77
CA GLU A 77 -10.31 -6.73 -13.80
C GLU A 77 -10.32 -7.30 -12.39
N TRP A 78 -10.86 -8.51 -12.21
CA TRP A 78 -10.87 -9.20 -10.91
C TRP A 78 -9.46 -9.41 -10.35
N ALA A 79 -8.51 -9.72 -11.22
CA ALA A 79 -7.08 -9.76 -10.91
C ALA A 79 -6.29 -9.34 -12.16
N ALA A 80 -5.26 -8.53 -11.96
CA ALA A 80 -4.27 -8.19 -12.98
C ALA A 80 -2.92 -8.78 -12.61
N PHE A 81 -2.09 -9.06 -13.61
CA PHE A 81 -0.72 -9.53 -13.43
C PHE A 81 0.24 -8.38 -13.71
N ILE A 82 1.11 -8.08 -12.74
CA ILE A 82 2.12 -7.03 -12.85
C ILE A 82 3.50 -7.56 -12.45
N SER A 83 4.55 -6.89 -12.91
CA SER A 83 5.90 -7.07 -12.40
C SER A 83 6.31 -5.81 -11.62
N PHE A 84 6.72 -5.97 -10.37
CA PHE A 84 7.13 -4.89 -9.49
C PHE A 84 8.45 -5.27 -8.81
N ASN A 85 9.49 -4.43 -8.95
CA ASN A 85 10.85 -4.69 -8.47
C ASN A 85 11.42 -6.06 -8.91
N GLY A 86 11.10 -6.50 -10.14
CA GLY A 86 11.54 -7.79 -10.67
C GLY A 86 10.82 -9.01 -10.08
N GLN A 87 9.78 -8.79 -9.28
CA GLN A 87 8.89 -9.84 -8.79
C GLN A 87 7.53 -9.73 -9.46
N ASP A 88 7.04 -10.86 -9.94
CA ASP A 88 5.73 -10.95 -10.55
C ASP A 88 4.66 -11.21 -9.48
N MET A 89 3.54 -10.50 -9.57
CA MET A 89 2.43 -10.63 -8.63
C MET A 89 1.06 -10.41 -9.27
N HIS A 90 0.05 -11.07 -8.70
CA HIS A 90 -1.35 -10.80 -8.99
C HIS A 90 -1.88 -9.73 -8.05
N ILE A 91 -2.43 -8.66 -8.59
CA ILE A 91 -3.07 -7.58 -7.83
C ILE A 91 -4.59 -7.59 -8.07
N PRO A 92 -5.41 -7.35 -7.04
CA PRO A 92 -6.86 -7.44 -7.16
C PRO A 92 -7.48 -6.21 -7.84
N TYR A 93 -8.76 -6.36 -8.18
CA TYR A 93 -9.64 -5.24 -8.52
C TYR A 93 -9.52 -4.11 -7.49
N GLY A 94 -9.46 -2.86 -7.97
CA GLY A 94 -9.36 -1.67 -7.13
C GLY A 94 -7.94 -1.30 -6.70
N SER A 95 -6.93 -2.13 -6.99
CA SER A 95 -5.53 -1.72 -6.83
C SER A 95 -5.22 -0.47 -7.64
N GLN A 96 -4.42 0.41 -7.05
CA GLN A 96 -4.03 1.69 -7.65
C GLN A 96 -2.68 1.55 -8.34
N LEU A 97 -2.49 2.26 -9.43
CA LEU A 97 -1.22 2.29 -10.17
C LEU A 97 -0.66 3.72 -10.19
N PRO A 98 -0.35 4.33 -9.02
CA PRO A 98 0.23 5.67 -9.00
C PRO A 98 1.62 5.66 -9.61
N GLY A 99 2.01 6.78 -10.20
CA GLY A 99 3.32 6.91 -10.86
C GLY A 99 3.48 6.08 -12.14
N LEU A 100 2.41 5.45 -12.66
CA LEU A 100 2.43 4.77 -13.95
C LEU A 100 2.54 5.78 -15.09
N GLN A 101 3.71 5.84 -15.71
CA GLN A 101 3.97 6.65 -16.90
C GLN A 101 4.51 5.75 -18.01
N ASN A 102 3.90 5.78 -19.19
CA ASN A 102 4.29 4.96 -20.34
C ASN A 102 4.42 3.44 -20.02
N GLY A 103 3.58 2.93 -19.11
CA GLY A 103 3.60 1.52 -18.70
C GLY A 103 4.61 1.17 -17.60
N VAL A 104 5.32 2.15 -17.03
CA VAL A 104 6.29 1.94 -15.94
C VAL A 104 5.85 2.70 -14.69
N ALA A 105 5.73 2.00 -13.56
CA ALA A 105 5.44 2.62 -12.27
C ALA A 105 6.75 2.98 -11.55
N ASN A 106 6.97 4.26 -11.30
CA ASN A 106 8.14 4.75 -10.55
C ASN A 106 7.70 5.31 -9.20
N TRP A 107 8.06 4.60 -8.13
CA TRP A 107 7.79 5.02 -6.74
C TRP A 107 9.06 5.48 -6.01
N GLU A 108 10.22 5.37 -6.64
CA GLU A 108 11.46 5.97 -6.18
C GLU A 108 11.59 7.41 -6.69
N GLY A 109 11.80 8.36 -5.78
CA GLY A 109 12.31 9.69 -6.14
C GLY A 109 11.32 10.68 -6.75
N LEU A 110 10.06 10.70 -6.29
CA LEU A 110 9.18 11.86 -6.40
C LEU A 110 9.13 12.64 -5.08
#